data_AF-A0A0C9VMM5-F1
#
_entry.id   AF-A0A0C9VMM5-F1
#
_cell.length_a   1.000
_cell.length_b   1.000
_cell.length_c   1.000
_cell.angle_alpha   90.00
_cell.angle_beta   90.00
_cell.angle_gamma   90.00
#
_symmetry.space_group_name_H-M   'P 1'
#
loop_
_entity.id
_entity.type
_entity.pdbx_description
1 polymer ?
#
loop_
_entity_poly.entity_id
_entity_poly.type
_entity_poly.pdbx_seq_one_letter_code
_entity_poly.pdbx_strand_id
1 'polypeptide(L)'
;MVTSRSGSIWTETGPPLPLSAMQNLSPRWLHAVRVYYLNNNHILQEYCYTSGKGWYPGEVGNLGVQAAQNTKIAAVKYGDSNRGVHFRVYCQPTLPAAASGSSIAAVAYLRKSLEIRIYSQTENGSIKENAVTNSSGWFVGEFSANAPRGASISAIGWSSSEDGGVELQVYWLNAQNTTVYSKNTGSWGSSQTVIGSLRAGLNFAAAEWDFGKRLRLYFQGPDERVQGLYNDGTDV
;
A
#
# COMPACT_ATOMS: atom_id res chain seq x y z
N MET A 1 21.36 -6.49 27.58
CA MET A 1 20.76 -5.14 27.54
C MET A 1 21.23 -4.48 26.25
N VAL A 2 20.46 -4.59 25.16
CA VAL A 2 20.81 -4.04 23.86
C VAL A 2 19.97 -2.78 23.66
N THR A 3 20.61 -1.62 23.77
CA THR A 3 20.02 -0.33 23.45
C THR A 3 19.84 -0.20 21.95
N SER A 4 18.60 -0.11 21.48
CA SER A 4 18.31 0.27 20.09
C SER A 4 18.66 1.75 19.90
N ARG A 5 19.59 2.05 18.99
CA ARG A 5 19.75 3.41 18.47
C ARG A 5 18.65 3.63 17.45
N SER A 6 17.65 4.44 17.81
CA SER A 6 16.66 4.96 16.87
C SER A 6 17.36 5.91 15.90
N GLY A 7 17.59 5.46 14.67
CA GLY A 7 17.85 6.38 13.56
C GLY A 7 16.53 7.04 13.18
N SER A 8 16.34 8.30 13.53
CA SER A 8 15.20 9.10 13.08
C SER A 8 15.34 9.38 11.58
N ILE A 9 14.31 9.06 10.80
CA ILE A 9 14.20 9.38 9.36
C ILE A 9 13.86 10.88 9.16
N TRP A 10 13.62 11.62 10.25
CA TRP A 10 13.16 13.00 10.22
C TRP A 10 14.35 13.97 10.29
N THR A 11 14.63 14.65 9.18
CA THR A 11 15.23 15.98 9.21
C THR A 11 14.12 17.01 9.09
N GLU A 12 14.10 17.97 10.00
CA GLU A 12 13.05 18.96 10.22
C GLU A 12 12.70 19.80 8.97
N THR A 13 11.45 20.30 8.96
CA THR A 13 10.85 21.34 8.08
C THR A 13 10.34 20.93 6.69
N GLY A 14 9.14 20.35 6.66
CA GLY A 14 8.31 20.19 5.46
C GLY A 14 6.96 19.54 5.80
N PRO A 15 5.87 19.77 5.03
CA PRO A 15 4.60 19.07 5.24
C PRO A 15 4.83 17.55 5.19
N PRO A 16 3.99 16.71 5.83
CA PRO A 16 4.18 15.26 5.84
C PRO A 16 4.18 14.73 4.40
N LEU A 17 5.36 14.31 3.95
CA LEU A 17 5.57 13.74 2.62
C LEU A 17 4.89 12.37 2.58
N PRO A 18 4.25 11.99 1.46
CA PRO A 18 3.61 10.68 1.35
C PRO A 18 4.64 9.57 1.59
N LEU A 19 4.23 8.52 2.30
CA LEU A 19 5.09 7.42 2.71
C LEU A 19 4.48 6.09 2.28
N SER A 20 5.30 5.20 1.74
CA SER A 20 4.96 3.79 1.52
C SER A 20 6.12 2.92 1.97
N ALA A 21 5.83 1.79 2.61
CA ALA A 21 6.84 0.86 3.10
C ALA A 21 6.51 -0.58 2.69
N MET A 22 7.54 -1.38 2.43
CA MET A 22 7.41 -2.80 2.11
C MET A 22 8.50 -3.63 2.77
N GLN A 23 8.16 -4.86 3.14
CA GLN A 23 9.09 -5.83 3.72
C GLN A 23 9.36 -7.01 2.78
N ASN A 24 10.59 -7.49 2.79
CA ASN A 24 11.03 -8.72 2.15
C ASN A 24 11.26 -9.82 3.20
N LEU A 25 10.47 -10.89 3.12
CA LEU A 25 10.72 -12.15 3.80
C LEU A 25 11.23 -13.16 2.77
N SER A 26 12.55 -13.21 2.54
CA SER A 26 13.14 -14.31 1.77
C SER A 26 13.58 -15.42 2.73
N PRO A 27 13.44 -16.72 2.38
CA PRO A 27 13.84 -17.82 3.26
C PRO A 27 15.37 -17.97 3.41
N ARG A 28 16.17 -17.08 2.79
CA ARG A 28 17.62 -17.02 2.97
C ARG A 28 18.05 -15.59 3.33
N TRP A 29 18.02 -15.32 4.62
CA TRP A 29 18.89 -14.39 5.38
C TRP A 29 18.96 -12.90 4.99
N LEU A 30 18.14 -12.41 4.06
CA LEU A 30 18.07 -10.98 3.75
C LEU A 30 16.67 -10.44 4.04
N HIS A 31 16.46 -10.05 5.30
CA HIS A 31 15.35 -9.19 5.67
C HIS A 31 15.66 -7.80 5.11
N ALA A 32 14.87 -7.36 4.15
CA ALA A 32 15.03 -6.06 3.52
C ALA A 32 13.74 -5.27 3.64
N VAL A 33 13.85 -3.98 3.92
CA VAL A 33 12.72 -3.04 3.90
C VAL A 33 13.05 -1.95 2.88
N ARG A 34 12.04 -1.49 2.15
CA ARG A 34 12.15 -0.30 1.30
C ARG A 34 11.07 0.67 1.73
N VAL A 35 11.47 1.92 1.94
CA VAL A 35 10.57 3.03 2.28
C VAL A 35 10.69 4.07 1.20
N TYR A 36 9.57 4.45 0.61
CA TYR A 36 9.49 5.46 -0.45
C TYR A 36 8.83 6.71 0.08
N TYR A 37 9.41 7.85 -0.26
CA TYR A 37 8.95 9.17 0.16
C TYR A 37 9.28 10.22 -0.90
N LEU A 38 8.67 11.39 -0.83
CA LEU A 38 9.08 12.54 -1.64
C LEU A 38 10.06 13.39 -0.83
N ASN A 39 11.05 14.01 -1.47
CA ASN A 39 11.81 15.09 -0.84
C ASN A 39 11.10 16.46 -1.01
N ASN A 40 11.70 17.53 -0.50
CA ASN A 40 11.16 18.89 -0.59
C ASN A 40 11.00 19.42 -2.03
N ASN A 41 11.66 18.79 -3.01
CA ASN A 41 11.52 19.12 -4.43
C ASN A 41 10.50 18.20 -5.14
N HIS A 42 9.76 17.39 -4.38
CA HIS A 42 8.81 16.39 -4.88
C HIS A 42 9.45 15.34 -5.80
N ILE A 43 10.72 15.03 -5.58
CA ILE A 43 11.41 13.92 -6.23
C ILE A 43 11.24 12.67 -5.38
N LEU A 44 10.85 11.56 -6.01
CA LEU A 44 10.73 10.26 -5.36
C LEU A 44 12.09 9.78 -4.83
N GLN A 45 12.11 9.39 -3.56
CA GLN A 45 13.27 8.87 -2.85
C GLN A 45 13.00 7.45 -2.35
N GLU A 46 14.08 6.75 -2.01
CA GLU A 46 14.04 5.43 -1.39
C GLU A 46 15.01 5.39 -0.21
N TYR A 47 14.56 4.85 0.92
CA TYR A 47 15.40 4.51 2.06
C TYR A 47 15.32 3.00 2.30
N CYS A 48 16.48 2.35 2.25
CA CYS A 48 16.61 0.91 2.25
C CYS A 48 17.08 0.43 3.61
N TYR A 49 16.47 -0.62 4.12
CA TYR A 49 17.06 -1.47 5.16
C TYR A 49 17.47 -2.80 4.55
N THR A 50 18.63 -3.32 4.95
CA THR A 50 19.03 -4.70 4.68
C THR A 50 19.70 -5.27 5.93
N SER A 51 19.31 -6.48 6.34
CA SER A 51 19.94 -7.19 7.46
C SER A 51 21.46 -7.22 7.31
N GLY A 52 22.19 -6.90 8.38
CA GLY A 52 23.65 -6.80 8.40
C GLY A 52 24.23 -5.48 7.88
N LYS A 53 23.51 -4.73 7.03
CA LYS A 53 23.93 -3.39 6.57
C LYS A 53 23.26 -2.25 7.34
N GLY A 54 22.03 -2.48 7.84
CA GLY A 54 21.22 -1.43 8.45
C GLY A 54 20.50 -0.57 7.41
N TRP A 55 20.16 0.66 7.79
CA TRP A 55 19.49 1.63 6.92
C TRP A 55 20.49 2.42 6.06
N TYR A 56 20.15 2.66 4.81
CA TYR A 56 20.97 3.42 3.84
C TYR A 56 20.10 4.03 2.73
N PRO A 57 20.51 5.14 2.10
CA PRO A 57 19.84 5.68 0.92
C PRO A 57 19.80 4.68 -0.24
N GLY A 58 18.64 4.56 -0.89
CA GLY A 58 18.46 3.77 -2.11
C GLY A 58 18.84 4.53 -3.38
N GLU A 59 18.66 3.90 -4.54
CA GLU A 59 19.07 4.46 -5.83
C GLU A 59 17.95 5.22 -6.55
N VAL A 60 16.69 5.07 -6.11
CA VAL A 60 15.53 5.71 -6.76
C VAL A 60 15.65 7.23 -6.83
N GLY A 61 16.25 7.87 -5.82
CA GLY A 61 16.48 9.32 -5.82
C GLY A 61 17.32 9.82 -7.01
N ASN A 62 18.25 8.99 -7.49
CA ASN A 62 19.11 9.33 -8.62
C ASN A 62 18.39 9.28 -9.97
N LEU A 63 17.22 8.65 -10.03
CA LEU A 63 16.39 8.59 -11.24
C LEU A 63 15.67 9.92 -11.53
N GLY A 64 15.61 10.84 -10.56
CA GLY A 64 15.00 12.16 -10.75
C GLY A 64 13.51 12.12 -11.06
N VAL A 65 12.78 11.10 -10.57
CA VAL A 65 11.34 10.96 -10.83
C VAL A 65 10.57 12.08 -10.13
N GLN A 66 10.14 13.07 -10.94
CA GLN A 66 9.32 14.19 -10.49
C GLN A 66 7.87 13.77 -10.32
N ALA A 67 7.40 13.80 -9.07
CA ALA A 67 6.02 13.51 -8.73
C ALA A 67 5.17 14.79 -8.62
N ALA A 68 3.85 14.63 -8.70
CA ALA A 68 2.91 15.71 -8.42
C ALA A 68 2.96 16.10 -6.93
N GLN A 69 2.83 17.40 -6.63
CA GLN A 69 3.07 17.93 -5.28
C GLN A 69 2.21 17.30 -4.18
N ASN A 70 0.97 16.95 -4.50
CA ASN A 70 -0.02 16.40 -3.56
C ASN A 70 -0.18 14.88 -3.66
N THR A 71 0.68 14.20 -4.42
CA THR A 71 0.49 12.77 -4.66
C THR A 71 0.62 11.93 -3.39
N LYS A 72 0.00 10.76 -3.39
CA LYS A 72 0.29 9.67 -2.46
C LYS A 72 1.19 8.64 -3.14
N ILE A 73 1.77 7.73 -2.36
CA ILE A 73 2.67 6.70 -2.88
C ILE A 73 2.10 5.34 -2.50
N ALA A 74 2.04 4.42 -3.46
CA ALA A 74 1.89 3.00 -3.20
C ALA A 74 3.12 2.27 -3.70
N ALA A 75 3.45 1.14 -3.07
CA ALA A 75 4.54 0.32 -3.57
C ALA A 75 4.22 -1.15 -3.40
N VAL A 76 4.66 -1.96 -4.35
CA VAL A 76 4.50 -3.43 -4.33
C VAL A 76 5.83 -4.12 -4.59
N LYS A 77 5.99 -5.28 -3.98
CA LYS A 77 7.12 -6.19 -4.15
C LYS A 77 6.59 -7.47 -4.77
N TYR A 78 7.31 -8.02 -5.74
CA TYR A 78 7.02 -9.35 -6.27
C TYR A 78 8.31 -10.09 -6.65
N GLY A 79 8.22 -11.41 -6.71
CA GLY A 79 9.28 -12.27 -7.24
C GLY A 79 9.03 -12.65 -8.70
N ASP A 80 10.05 -13.16 -9.36
CA ASP A 80 9.91 -13.86 -10.65
C ASP A 80 10.41 -15.32 -10.56
N SER A 81 10.24 -16.07 -11.65
CA SER A 81 10.67 -17.47 -11.76
C SER A 81 12.20 -17.65 -11.62
N ASN A 82 12.97 -16.60 -11.83
CA ASN A 82 14.43 -16.59 -11.79
C ASN A 82 14.96 -16.11 -10.43
N ARG A 83 14.11 -16.06 -9.39
CA ARG A 83 14.43 -15.56 -8.06
C ARG A 83 14.80 -14.07 -8.02
N GLY A 84 14.48 -13.33 -9.08
CA GLY A 84 14.55 -11.88 -9.10
C GLY A 84 13.54 -11.29 -8.11
N VAL A 85 13.96 -10.24 -7.41
CA VAL A 85 13.07 -9.44 -6.55
C VAL A 85 12.85 -8.11 -7.23
N HIS A 86 11.60 -7.77 -7.46
CA HIS A 86 11.18 -6.56 -8.14
C HIS A 86 10.37 -5.68 -7.20
N PHE A 87 10.52 -4.37 -7.39
CA PHE A 87 9.73 -3.36 -6.72
C PHE A 87 9.07 -2.48 -7.78
N ARG A 88 7.80 -2.14 -7.57
CA ARG A 88 7.13 -1.09 -8.34
C ARG A 88 6.57 -0.06 -7.38
N VAL A 89 6.79 1.20 -7.71
CA VAL A 89 6.32 2.34 -6.95
C VAL A 89 5.38 3.14 -7.84
N TYR A 90 4.23 3.49 -7.29
CA TYR A 90 3.17 4.22 -7.96
C TYR A 90 2.99 5.57 -7.29
N CYS A 91 3.05 6.62 -8.09
CA CYS A 91 2.78 7.99 -7.69
C CYS A 91 2.18 8.74 -8.88
N GLN A 92 1.55 9.88 -8.65
CA GLN A 92 1.01 10.71 -9.73
C GLN A 92 2.13 11.58 -10.32
N PRO A 93 2.13 11.83 -11.65
CA PRO A 93 1.06 11.55 -12.61
C PRO A 93 1.18 10.20 -13.36
N THR A 94 1.96 9.21 -12.87
CA THR A 94 2.22 7.98 -13.64
C THR A 94 1.04 7.00 -13.69
N LEU A 95 -0.11 7.34 -13.11
CA LEU A 95 -1.30 6.50 -13.05
C LEU A 95 -2.37 6.96 -14.04
N PRO A 96 -2.99 6.03 -14.78
CA PRO A 96 -4.13 6.35 -15.63
C PRO A 96 -5.35 6.76 -14.77
N ALA A 97 -5.94 7.91 -15.08
CA ALA A 97 -7.25 8.37 -14.58
C ALA A 97 -7.41 8.54 -13.04
N ALA A 98 -6.32 8.73 -12.29
CA ALA A 98 -6.38 9.07 -10.86
C ALA A 98 -6.55 10.58 -10.65
N ALA A 99 -7.51 10.97 -9.80
CA ALA A 99 -7.75 12.35 -9.41
C ALA A 99 -6.54 12.95 -8.68
N SER A 100 -6.24 14.22 -8.93
CA SER A 100 -5.12 14.89 -8.25
C SER A 100 -5.23 14.77 -6.72
N GLY A 101 -4.18 14.29 -6.07
CA GLY A 101 -4.12 14.12 -4.62
C GLY A 101 -4.83 12.87 -4.08
N SER A 102 -5.29 11.99 -4.96
CA SER A 102 -5.90 10.73 -4.56
C SER A 102 -4.94 9.84 -3.77
N SER A 103 -5.46 9.13 -2.77
CA SER A 103 -4.76 8.00 -2.17
C SER A 103 -4.54 6.91 -3.21
N ILE A 104 -3.41 6.22 -3.10
CA ILE A 104 -3.06 5.11 -3.97
C ILE A 104 -2.80 3.92 -3.06
N ALA A 105 -3.44 2.80 -3.36
CA ALA A 105 -3.10 1.51 -2.79
C ALA A 105 -2.72 0.56 -3.92
N ALA A 106 -1.80 -0.36 -3.68
CA ALA A 106 -1.40 -1.33 -4.67
C ALA A 106 -1.09 -2.68 -4.03
N VAL A 107 -1.40 -3.75 -4.76
CA VAL A 107 -1.12 -5.14 -4.37
C VAL A 107 -0.56 -5.88 -5.57
N ALA A 108 0.40 -6.78 -5.34
CA ALA A 108 0.96 -7.64 -6.36
C ALA A 108 0.87 -9.10 -5.90
N TYR A 109 0.45 -9.98 -6.79
CA TYR A 109 0.37 -11.41 -6.51
C TYR A 109 0.72 -12.21 -7.77
N LEU A 110 1.11 -13.47 -7.54
CA LEU A 110 1.41 -14.44 -8.58
C LEU A 110 0.31 -15.50 -8.61
N ARG A 111 -0.32 -15.67 -9.77
CA ARG A 111 -1.23 -16.78 -10.06
C ARG A 111 -0.70 -17.60 -11.23
N LYS A 112 -1.16 -17.30 -12.45
CA LYS A 112 -0.60 -17.84 -13.71
C LYS A 112 0.50 -16.94 -14.28
N SER A 113 0.40 -15.64 -13.98
CA SER A 113 1.38 -14.61 -14.30
C SER A 113 1.38 -13.57 -13.17
N LEU A 114 2.31 -12.61 -13.24
CA LEU A 114 2.28 -11.45 -12.36
C LEU A 114 1.04 -10.61 -12.65
N GLU A 115 0.32 -10.33 -11.57
CA GLU A 115 -0.82 -9.44 -11.57
C GLU A 115 -0.60 -8.36 -10.50
N ILE A 116 -0.82 -7.11 -10.90
CA ILE A 116 -0.77 -5.98 -9.99
C ILE A 116 -2.09 -5.24 -10.09
N ARG A 117 -2.68 -4.91 -8.94
CA ARG A 117 -3.88 -4.10 -8.82
C ARG A 117 -3.53 -2.80 -8.12
N ILE A 118 -4.06 -1.70 -8.63
CA ILE A 118 -3.87 -0.35 -8.12
C ILE A 118 -5.25 0.25 -7.90
N TYR A 119 -5.50 0.72 -6.69
CA TYR A 119 -6.75 1.37 -6.31
C TYR A 119 -6.48 2.85 -6.10
N SER A 120 -7.25 3.67 -6.82
CA SER A 120 -7.18 5.12 -6.70
C SER A 120 -8.54 5.73 -6.97
N GLN A 121 -8.74 6.93 -6.47
CA GLN A 121 -9.96 7.69 -6.68
C GLN A 121 -9.91 8.44 -8.01
N THR A 122 -11.02 8.44 -8.72
CA THR A 122 -11.29 9.22 -9.93
C THR A 122 -11.78 10.62 -9.58
N GLU A 123 -11.78 11.54 -10.54
CA GLU A 123 -12.24 12.94 -10.32
C GLU A 123 -13.71 13.00 -9.87
N ASN A 124 -14.50 11.98 -10.19
CA ASN A 124 -15.91 11.86 -9.80
C ASN A 124 -16.11 11.29 -8.38
N GLY A 125 -15.04 11.09 -7.61
CA GLY A 125 -15.11 10.58 -6.23
C GLY A 125 -15.24 9.06 -6.10
N SER A 126 -15.37 8.32 -7.20
CA SER A 126 -15.35 6.85 -7.16
C SER A 126 -13.93 6.30 -7.06
N ILE A 127 -13.70 5.31 -6.20
CA ILE A 127 -12.48 4.49 -6.19
C ILE A 127 -12.61 3.46 -7.31
N LYS A 128 -11.57 3.34 -8.13
CA LYS A 128 -11.47 2.38 -9.23
C LYS A 128 -10.20 1.56 -9.11
N GLU A 129 -10.31 0.31 -9.57
CA GLU A 129 -9.17 -0.57 -9.79
C GLU A 129 -8.62 -0.36 -11.20
N ASN A 130 -7.33 -0.12 -11.29
CA ASN A 130 -6.54 -0.33 -12.48
C ASN A 130 -5.67 -1.56 -12.26
N ALA A 131 -5.59 -2.42 -13.26
CA ALA A 131 -4.86 -3.66 -13.20
C ALA A 131 -3.80 -3.69 -14.31
N VAL A 132 -2.69 -4.36 -14.03
CA VAL A 132 -1.69 -4.68 -15.05
C VAL A 132 -1.29 -6.14 -14.89
N THR A 133 -1.27 -6.85 -16.02
CA THR A 133 -0.65 -8.18 -16.11
C THR A 133 0.56 -8.13 -17.03
N ASN A 134 1.43 -9.13 -16.94
CA ASN A 134 2.54 -9.26 -17.89
C ASN A 134 2.07 -9.46 -19.35
N SER A 135 0.84 -9.92 -19.58
CA SER A 135 0.33 -10.27 -20.91
C SER A 135 -0.58 -9.23 -21.56
N SER A 136 -1.23 -8.35 -20.78
CA SER A 136 -2.31 -7.49 -21.29
C SER A 136 -2.10 -5.99 -21.08
N GLY A 137 -0.97 -5.56 -20.51
CA GLY A 137 -0.76 -4.15 -20.20
C GLY A 137 -1.77 -3.63 -19.17
N TRP A 138 -2.02 -2.31 -19.17
CA TRP A 138 -2.97 -1.68 -18.25
C TRP A 138 -4.42 -1.88 -18.69
N PHE A 139 -5.31 -2.23 -17.77
CA PHE A 139 -6.75 -2.31 -17.98
C PHE A 139 -7.51 -1.91 -16.71
N VAL A 140 -8.79 -1.55 -16.87
CA VAL A 140 -9.67 -1.23 -15.74
C VAL A 140 -10.20 -2.54 -15.15
N GLY A 141 -10.08 -2.68 -13.83
CA GLY A 141 -10.57 -3.83 -13.09
C GLY A 141 -12.03 -3.71 -12.67
N GLU A 142 -12.52 -4.70 -11.93
CA GLU A 142 -13.93 -4.81 -11.58
C GLU A 142 -14.31 -4.00 -10.34
N PHE A 143 -13.34 -3.65 -9.48
CA PHE A 143 -13.62 -2.93 -8.24
C PHE A 143 -14.15 -1.52 -8.51
N SER A 144 -15.21 -1.16 -7.79
CA SER A 144 -15.74 0.19 -7.76
C SER A 144 -16.38 0.48 -6.40
N ALA A 145 -16.00 1.58 -5.77
CA ALA A 145 -16.60 2.04 -4.52
C ALA A 145 -16.79 3.56 -4.52
N ASN A 146 -17.76 4.06 -3.75
CA ASN A 146 -17.92 5.49 -3.53
C ASN A 146 -17.18 5.90 -2.26
N ALA A 147 -16.44 7.00 -2.33
CA ALA A 147 -15.74 7.57 -1.18
C ALA A 147 -15.68 9.10 -1.28
N PRO A 148 -15.54 9.82 -0.16
CA PRO A 148 -15.24 11.25 -0.18
C PRO A 148 -13.95 11.53 -0.93
N ARG A 149 -13.85 12.70 -1.58
CA ARG A 149 -12.62 13.11 -2.28
C ARG A 149 -11.44 13.12 -1.31
N GLY A 150 -10.34 12.48 -1.70
CA GLY A 150 -9.14 12.37 -0.87
C GLY A 150 -9.24 11.32 0.25
N ALA A 151 -10.23 10.42 0.20
CA ALA A 151 -10.31 9.30 1.15
C ALA A 151 -9.01 8.48 1.15
N SER A 152 -8.57 8.07 2.34
CA SER A 152 -7.47 7.14 2.49
C SER A 152 -7.87 5.77 1.95
N ILE A 153 -6.96 5.11 1.24
CA ILE A 153 -7.16 3.80 0.62
C ILE A 153 -5.95 2.93 0.96
N SER A 154 -6.20 1.70 1.40
CA SER A 154 -5.18 0.67 1.57
C SER A 154 -5.68 -0.63 0.95
N ALA A 155 -4.76 -1.47 0.48
CA ALA A 155 -5.11 -2.77 -0.08
C ALA A 155 -4.08 -3.82 0.32
N ILE A 156 -4.56 -5.05 0.45
CA ILE A 156 -3.77 -6.25 0.72
C ILE A 156 -4.28 -7.37 -0.18
N GLY A 157 -3.42 -8.33 -0.46
CA GLY A 157 -3.80 -9.48 -1.27
C GLY A 157 -2.83 -10.63 -1.09
N TRP A 158 -3.36 -11.84 -1.13
CA TRP A 158 -2.61 -13.07 -0.94
C TRP A 158 -3.18 -14.17 -1.83
N SER A 159 -2.34 -15.16 -2.16
CA SER A 159 -2.78 -16.37 -2.84
C SER A 159 -3.05 -17.45 -1.79
N SER A 160 -4.23 -18.07 -1.83
CA SER A 160 -4.55 -19.23 -1.01
C SER A 160 -3.65 -20.41 -1.38
N SER A 161 -3.13 -21.10 -0.36
CA SER A 161 -2.26 -22.27 -0.53
C SER A 161 -3.01 -23.52 -0.99
N GLU A 162 -4.33 -23.57 -0.83
CA GLU A 162 -5.13 -24.79 -1.00
C GLU A 162 -5.71 -24.93 -2.41
N ASP A 163 -6.14 -23.84 -3.04
CA ASP A 163 -6.83 -23.83 -4.34
C ASP A 163 -6.18 -22.90 -5.38
N GLY A 164 -5.13 -22.16 -5.00
CA GLY A 164 -4.52 -21.13 -5.86
C GLY A 164 -5.48 -19.98 -6.19
N GLY A 165 -6.54 -19.82 -5.40
CA GLY A 165 -7.39 -18.65 -5.38
C GLY A 165 -6.59 -17.42 -4.93
N VAL A 166 -6.99 -16.24 -5.39
CA VAL A 166 -6.42 -14.97 -4.92
C VAL A 166 -7.51 -14.28 -4.12
N GLU A 167 -7.16 -13.86 -2.91
CA GLU A 167 -8.02 -13.02 -2.11
C GLU A 167 -7.45 -11.60 -2.07
N LEU A 168 -8.32 -10.62 -2.28
CA LEU A 168 -7.99 -9.21 -2.19
C LEU A 168 -8.88 -8.54 -1.15
N GLN A 169 -8.33 -7.59 -0.40
CA GLN A 169 -9.12 -6.68 0.42
C GLN A 169 -8.71 -5.24 0.14
N VAL A 170 -9.71 -4.38 -0.07
CA VAL A 170 -9.53 -2.94 -0.26
C VAL A 170 -10.25 -2.24 0.87
N TYR A 171 -9.51 -1.44 1.62
CA TYR A 171 -9.99 -0.63 2.73
C TYR A 171 -10.07 0.82 2.30
N TRP A 172 -11.15 1.52 2.65
CA TRP A 172 -11.28 2.96 2.41
C TRP A 172 -12.05 3.64 3.53
N LEU A 173 -11.84 4.96 3.67
CA LEU A 173 -12.70 5.81 4.48
C LEU A 173 -13.96 6.18 3.69
N ASN A 174 -15.15 5.83 4.19
CA ASN A 174 -16.40 6.16 3.52
C ASN A 174 -16.93 7.57 3.89
N ALA A 175 -18.11 7.94 3.38
CA ALA A 175 -18.73 9.25 3.63
C ALA A 175 -19.16 9.49 5.08
N GLN A 176 -19.25 8.42 5.88
CA GLN A 176 -19.56 8.46 7.31
C GLN A 176 -18.28 8.53 8.17
N ASN A 177 -17.11 8.69 7.53
CA ASN A 177 -15.80 8.62 8.17
C ASN A 177 -15.56 7.29 8.92
N THR A 178 -16.15 6.20 8.45
CA THR A 178 -15.86 4.86 8.96
C THR A 178 -14.90 4.16 7.99
N THR A 179 -13.97 3.39 8.55
CA THR A 179 -13.13 2.52 7.71
C THR A 179 -13.96 1.30 7.37
N VAL A 180 -14.17 1.10 6.08
CA VAL A 180 -14.85 -0.07 5.52
C VAL A 180 -13.88 -0.83 4.64
N TYR A 181 -14.21 -2.08 4.34
CA TYR A 181 -13.50 -2.87 3.34
C TYR A 181 -14.46 -3.66 2.47
N SER A 182 -13.99 -4.05 1.30
CA SER A 182 -14.64 -5.08 0.48
C SER A 182 -13.59 -6.14 0.16
N LYS A 183 -14.04 -7.39 0.11
CA LYS A 183 -13.21 -8.57 -0.16
C LYS A 183 -13.53 -9.13 -1.55
N ASN A 184 -12.52 -9.55 -2.27
CA ASN A 184 -12.66 -10.36 -3.48
C ASN A 184 -12.18 -11.79 -3.21
N THR A 185 -13.05 -12.78 -3.42
CA THR A 185 -12.73 -14.22 -3.39
C THR A 185 -13.19 -14.91 -4.68
N GLY A 186 -13.01 -14.22 -5.81
CA GLY A 186 -13.56 -14.58 -7.12
C GLY A 186 -14.54 -13.53 -7.67
N SER A 187 -15.17 -12.76 -6.78
CA SER A 187 -15.94 -11.55 -7.09
C SER A 187 -15.92 -10.60 -5.90
N TRP A 188 -16.14 -9.31 -6.14
CA TRP A 188 -16.18 -8.31 -5.06
C TRP A 188 -17.48 -8.42 -4.25
N GLY A 189 -17.32 -8.62 -2.94
CA GLY A 189 -18.42 -8.64 -1.98
C GLY A 189 -18.91 -7.23 -1.58
N SER A 190 -20.00 -7.20 -0.82
CA SER A 190 -20.48 -5.94 -0.21
C SER A 190 -19.46 -5.39 0.80
N SER A 191 -19.46 -4.07 0.98
CA SER A 191 -18.56 -3.45 1.94
C SER A 191 -18.98 -3.75 3.39
N GLN A 192 -18.01 -4.07 4.25
CA GLN A 192 -18.19 -4.30 5.68
C GLN A 192 -17.46 -3.22 6.50
N THR A 193 -17.96 -2.91 7.70
CA THR A 193 -17.34 -1.91 8.59
C THR A 193 -16.26 -2.55 9.44
N VAL A 194 -15.07 -1.95 9.46
CA VAL A 194 -13.91 -2.38 10.26
C VAL A 194 -13.82 -1.59 11.55
N ILE A 195 -13.79 -0.26 11.42
CA ILE A 195 -13.65 0.67 12.53
C ILE A 195 -14.80 1.66 12.45
N GLY A 196 -15.38 1.97 13.61
CA GLY A 196 -16.30 3.10 13.77
C GLY A 196 -15.65 4.44 13.38
N SER A 197 -16.34 5.55 13.66
CA SER A 197 -15.95 6.87 13.17
C SER A 197 -14.51 7.25 13.53
N LEU A 198 -13.63 7.24 12.53
CA LEU A 198 -12.31 7.86 12.58
C LEU A 198 -12.46 9.35 12.27
N ARG A 199 -11.53 10.19 12.74
CA ARG A 199 -11.48 11.59 12.27
C ARG A 199 -11.25 11.61 10.76
N ALA A 200 -11.97 12.48 10.05
CA ALA A 200 -11.74 12.73 8.63
C ALA A 200 -10.28 13.14 8.40
N GLY A 201 -9.67 12.62 7.33
CA GLY A 201 -8.28 12.94 6.94
C GLY A 201 -7.20 12.06 7.57
N LEU A 202 -7.57 11.05 8.38
CA LEU A 202 -6.62 10.07 8.89
C LEU A 202 -6.17 9.08 7.81
N ASN A 203 -4.87 8.78 7.81
CA ASN A 203 -4.29 7.73 6.98
C ASN A 203 -4.27 6.40 7.75
N PHE A 204 -4.45 5.31 7.02
CA PHE A 204 -4.25 3.96 7.55
C PHE A 204 -3.49 3.09 6.56
N ALA A 205 -2.91 2.00 7.06
CA ALA A 205 -2.20 1.01 6.29
C ALA A 205 -2.61 -0.39 6.76
N ALA A 206 -3.04 -1.22 5.82
CA ALA A 206 -3.32 -2.63 6.05
C ALA A 206 -2.07 -3.46 5.76
N ALA A 207 -1.85 -4.50 6.56
CA ALA A 207 -0.80 -5.49 6.38
C ALA A 207 -1.39 -6.88 6.58
N GLU A 208 -0.88 -7.83 5.81
CA GLU A 208 -1.25 -9.24 5.89
C GLU A 208 0.00 -10.10 5.98
N TRP A 209 -0.13 -11.24 6.66
CA TRP A 209 0.81 -12.33 6.56
C TRP A 209 0.10 -13.66 6.87
N ASP A 210 0.80 -14.76 6.57
CA ASP A 210 0.29 -16.13 6.77
C ASP A 210 -0.97 -16.43 5.93
N PHE A 211 -0.98 -15.96 4.68
CA PHE A 211 -2.02 -16.25 3.68
C PHE A 211 -3.42 -15.82 4.15
N GLY A 212 -3.52 -14.58 4.64
CA GLY A 212 -4.75 -13.98 5.12
C GLY A 212 -5.15 -14.37 6.54
N LYS A 213 -4.42 -15.28 7.20
CA LYS A 213 -4.72 -15.70 8.58
C LYS A 213 -4.42 -14.63 9.61
N ARG A 214 -3.54 -13.69 9.28
CA ARG A 214 -3.16 -12.59 10.16
C ARG A 214 -3.24 -11.29 9.41
N LEU A 215 -4.19 -10.47 9.83
CA LEU A 215 -4.46 -9.16 9.26
C LEU A 215 -4.22 -8.10 10.32
N ARG A 216 -3.65 -6.98 9.91
CA ARG A 216 -3.49 -5.83 10.79
C ARG A 216 -3.76 -4.53 10.06
N LEU A 217 -4.55 -3.67 10.67
CA LEU A 217 -4.81 -2.32 10.20
C LEU A 217 -4.17 -1.32 11.16
N TYR A 218 -3.19 -0.58 10.68
CA TYR A 218 -2.55 0.51 11.40
C TYR A 218 -3.18 1.83 11.03
N PHE A 219 -3.47 2.68 12.00
CA PHE A 219 -4.08 3.99 11.79
C PHE A 219 -3.60 4.97 12.85
N GLN A 220 -3.64 6.25 12.53
CA GLN A 220 -3.35 7.29 13.53
C GLN A 220 -4.63 7.65 14.28
N GLY A 221 -4.62 7.53 15.61
CA GLY A 221 -5.76 7.83 16.45
C GLY A 221 -5.97 9.34 16.69
N PRO A 222 -7.08 9.74 17.37
CA PRO A 222 -7.32 11.13 17.75
C PRO A 222 -6.27 11.73 18.68
N ASP A 223 -5.52 10.88 19.38
CA ASP A 223 -4.40 11.22 20.26
C ASP A 223 -3.06 11.30 19.53
N GLU A 224 -3.09 11.31 18.19
CA GLU A 224 -1.94 11.35 17.27
C GLU A 224 -1.02 10.13 17.34
N ARG A 225 -1.35 9.13 18.17
CA ARG A 225 -0.59 7.88 18.26
C ARG A 225 -1.01 6.92 17.16
N VAL A 226 -0.03 6.15 16.67
CA VAL A 226 -0.33 5.02 15.77
C VAL A 226 -0.90 3.87 16.61
N GLN A 227 -2.08 3.41 16.24
CA GLN A 227 -2.79 2.29 16.83
C GLN A 227 -2.88 1.16 15.79
N GLY A 228 -3.13 -0.06 16.26
CA GLY A 228 -3.27 -1.23 15.39
C GLY A 228 -4.46 -2.09 15.81
N LEU A 229 -5.34 -2.41 14.87
CA LEU A 229 -6.31 -3.49 15.01
C LEU A 229 -5.77 -4.75 14.37
N TYR A 230 -6.04 -5.90 14.97
CA TYR A 230 -5.55 -7.18 14.49
C TYR A 230 -6.68 -8.22 14.49
N ASN A 231 -6.60 -9.13 13.52
CA ASN A 231 -7.37 -10.37 13.52
C ASN A 231 -6.36 -11.53 13.59
N ASP A 232 -6.44 -12.27 14.70
CA ASP A 232 -5.64 -13.46 14.97
C ASP A 232 -6.49 -14.75 14.83
N GLY A 233 -7.37 -14.82 13.82
CA GLY A 233 -8.12 -16.03 13.43
C GLY A 233 -9.65 -15.94 13.45
N THR A 234 -10.25 -14.75 13.55
CA THR A 234 -11.70 -14.49 13.40
C THR A 234 -11.91 -13.13 12.74
N ASP A 235 -12.70 -13.08 11.66
CA ASP A 235 -12.99 -11.89 10.81
C ASP A 235 -12.90 -10.54 11.55
N VAL A 236 -12.28 -9.54 10.89
CA VAL A 236 -12.29 -8.14 11.37
C VAL A 236 -13.63 -7.50 11.03
#